data_AF-A0A452ZKX8-F1
#
_entry.id   AF-A0A452ZKX8-F1
#
_cell.length_a   1.000
_cell.length_b   1.000
_cell.length_c   1.000
_cell.angle_alpha   90.00
_cell.angle_beta   90.00
_cell.angle_gamma   90.00
#
_symmetry.space_group_name_H-M   'P 1'
#
loop_
_entity.id
_entity.type
_entity.pdbx_description
1 polymer ?
#
loop_
_entity_poly.entity_id
_entity_poly.type
_entity_poly.pdbx_seq_one_letter_code
_entity_poly.pdbx_strand_id
1 'polypeptide(L)'
;EDLQDEASPNFAEEVVSLFFKDSARLVTNIEQAMEKYPKDFNRWDAHMQQLRGSCFSIGASKMNNECTSFRNSCGEENAEGCRRTFQKVKREHAILRQKLESYFQ
;
A
#
# COMPACT_ATOMS: atom_id res chain seq x y z
N GLU A 1 -14.53 7.25 -21.59
CA GLU A 1 -13.13 6.88 -21.81
C GLU A 1 -13.01 5.40 -21.49
N ASP A 2 -13.19 4.56 -22.50
CA ASP A 2 -13.06 3.11 -22.38
C ASP A 2 -11.58 2.76 -22.46
N LEU A 3 -10.97 2.42 -21.32
CA LEU A 3 -9.62 1.86 -21.24
C LEU A 3 -9.65 0.34 -21.45
N GLN A 4 -10.50 -0.14 -22.36
CA GLN A 4 -10.44 -1.52 -22.86
C GLN A 4 -10.05 -1.46 -24.34
N ASP A 5 -8.75 -1.56 -24.57
CA ASP A 5 -8.20 -1.87 -25.89
C ASP A 5 -8.41 -3.37 -26.13
N GLU A 6 -8.99 -3.75 -27.28
CA GLU A 6 -9.29 -5.14 -27.65
C GLU A 6 -8.03 -6.04 -27.70
N ALA A 7 -6.84 -5.46 -27.55
CA ALA A 7 -5.54 -6.12 -27.59
C ALA A 7 -5.11 -6.82 -26.28
N SER A 8 -5.73 -6.54 -25.12
CA SER A 8 -5.32 -7.15 -23.85
C SER A 8 -6.48 -7.24 -22.83
N PRO A 9 -7.38 -8.23 -22.98
CA PRO A 9 -8.60 -8.35 -22.17
C PRO A 9 -8.34 -8.49 -20.66
N ASN A 10 -7.15 -8.94 -20.26
CA ASN A 10 -6.78 -9.18 -18.86
C ASN A 10 -5.81 -8.14 -18.29
N PHE A 11 -5.51 -7.05 -19.01
CA PHE A 11 -4.53 -6.07 -18.56
C PHE A 11 -4.85 -5.51 -17.16
N ALA A 12 -6.13 -5.20 -16.90
CA ALA A 12 -6.57 -4.72 -15.61
C ALA A 12 -6.34 -5.75 -14.48
N GLU A 13 -6.60 -7.04 -14.75
CA GLU A 13 -6.38 -8.13 -13.79
C GLU A 13 -4.88 -8.33 -13.51
N GLU A 14 -4.04 -8.28 -14.55
CA GLU A 14 -2.58 -8.40 -14.41
C GLU A 14 -1.99 -7.24 -13.59
N VAL A 15 -2.41 -6.01 -13.85
CA VAL A 15 -1.98 -4.83 -13.09
C VAL A 15 -2.38 -4.94 -11.63
N VAL A 16 -3.61 -5.40 -11.37
CA VAL A 16 -4.12 -5.60 -9.99
C VAL A 16 -3.37 -6.72 -9.28
N SER A 17 -3.13 -7.84 -9.96
CA SER A 17 -2.36 -8.97 -9.42
C SER A 17 -0.92 -8.57 -9.08
N LEU A 18 -0.25 -7.83 -9.97
CA LEU A 18 1.08 -7.28 -9.74
C LEU A 18 1.08 -6.31 -8.56
N PHE A 19 0.11 -5.41 -8.49
CA PHE A 19 -0.05 -4.50 -7.35
C PHE A 19 -0.15 -5.27 -6.03
N PHE A 20 -0.98 -6.31 -5.94
CA PHE A 20 -1.16 -7.05 -4.70
C PHE A 20 0.09 -7.84 -4.30
N LYS A 21 0.80 -8.41 -5.27
CA LYS A 21 2.08 -9.08 -5.03
C LYS A 21 3.12 -8.11 -4.45
N ASP A 22 3.27 -6.94 -5.06
CA ASP A 22 4.26 -5.96 -4.64
C ASP A 22 3.89 -5.29 -3.31
N SER A 23 2.64 -4.87 -3.15
CA SER A 23 2.16 -4.24 -1.93
C SER A 23 2.20 -5.19 -0.73
N ALA A 24 1.86 -6.47 -0.87
CA ALA A 24 1.96 -7.44 0.22
C ALA A 24 3.40 -7.63 0.72
N ARG A 25 4.36 -7.68 -0.22
CA ARG A 25 5.80 -7.71 0.11
C ARG A 25 6.23 -6.45 0.84
N LEU A 26 5.80 -5.28 0.38
CA LEU A 26 6.15 -3.99 1.00
C LEU A 26 5.55 -3.85 2.40
N VAL A 27 4.28 -4.22 2.60
CA VAL A 27 3.63 -4.25 3.92
C VAL A 27 4.41 -5.13 4.89
N THR A 28 4.81 -6.33 4.46
CA THR A 28 5.61 -7.25 5.29
C THR A 28 6.97 -6.65 5.65
N ASN A 29 7.65 -6.02 4.69
CA ASN A 29 8.93 -5.37 4.92
C ASN A 29 8.84 -4.21 5.93
N ILE A 30 7.76 -3.42 5.88
CA ILE A 30 7.51 -2.34 6.84
C ILE A 30 7.32 -2.92 8.24
N GLU A 31 6.50 -3.96 8.38
CA GLU A 31 6.26 -4.63 9.67
C GLU A 31 7.56 -5.15 10.28
N GLN A 32 8.36 -5.88 9.50
CA GLN A 32 9.67 -6.38 9.93
C GLN A 32 10.65 -5.24 10.28
N ALA A 33 10.64 -4.14 9.52
CA ALA A 33 11.49 -2.98 9.82
C ALA A 33 11.08 -2.30 11.12
N MET A 34 9.78 -2.24 11.43
CA MET A 34 9.26 -1.69 12.68
C MET A 34 9.63 -2.57 13.89
N GLU A 35 9.66 -3.88 13.73
CA GLU A 35 10.09 -4.81 14.79
C GLU A 35 11.60 -4.79 15.02
N LYS A 36 12.38 -4.89 13.92
CA LYS A 36 13.85 -5.00 14.00
C LYS A 36 14.53 -3.67 14.30
N TYR A 37 13.95 -2.56 13.87
CA TYR A 37 14.51 -1.21 14.02
C TYR A 37 13.42 -0.26 14.56
N PRO A 38 13.06 -0.35 15.85
CA PRO A 38 11.87 0.29 16.44
C PRO A 38 11.87 1.84 16.47
N LYS A 39 12.92 2.48 15.95
CA LYS A 39 13.09 3.94 15.88
C LYS A 39 13.73 4.43 14.57
N ASP A 40 13.83 3.56 13.56
CA ASP A 40 14.40 3.94 12.26
C ASP A 40 13.30 4.47 11.34
N PHE A 41 12.81 5.68 11.67
CA PHE A 41 11.71 6.33 10.96
C PHE A 41 12.05 6.59 9.49
N ASN A 42 13.31 6.87 9.17
CA ASN A 42 13.77 7.06 7.80
C ASN A 42 13.60 5.79 6.97
N ARG A 43 13.95 4.64 7.53
CA ARG A 43 13.76 3.34 6.87
C ARG A 43 12.27 3.01 6.69
N TRP A 44 11.45 3.31 7.70
CA TRP A 44 10.01 3.11 7.60
C TRP A 44 9.39 4.01 6.51
N ASP A 45 9.76 5.29 6.47
CA ASP A 45 9.31 6.24 5.46
C ASP A 45 9.71 5.80 4.05
N ALA A 46 10.94 5.32 3.88
CA ALA A 46 11.42 4.82 2.59
C ALA A 46 10.58 3.63 2.07
N HIS A 47 10.28 2.67 2.93
CA HIS A 47 9.40 1.55 2.56
C HIS A 47 7.95 2.01 2.30
N MET A 48 7.44 2.95 3.10
CA MET A 48 6.09 3.49 2.92
C MET A 48 5.96 4.32 1.63
N GLN A 49 7.00 5.06 1.25
CA GLN A 49 7.04 5.81 0.00
C GLN A 49 6.98 4.88 -1.22
N GLN A 50 7.63 3.70 -1.15
CA GLN A 50 7.51 2.68 -2.20
C GLN A 50 6.07 2.14 -2.29
N LEU A 51 5.46 1.81 -1.14
CA LEU A 51 4.07 1.33 -1.09
C LEU A 51 3.09 2.36 -1.65
N ARG A 52 3.29 3.63 -1.31
CA ARG A 52 2.53 4.76 -1.83
C ARG A 52 2.64 4.86 -3.36
N GLY A 53 3.84 4.67 -3.91
CA GLY A 53 4.07 4.62 -5.35
C GLY A 53 3.21 3.56 -6.03
N SER A 54 3.16 2.35 -5.47
CA SER A 54 2.28 1.29 -5.99
C SER A 54 0.80 1.67 -5.91
N CYS A 55 0.35 2.38 -4.87
CA CYS A 55 -1.06 2.78 -4.73
C CYS A 55 -1.55 3.69 -5.87
N PHE A 56 -0.68 4.56 -6.41
CA PHE A 56 -1.02 5.43 -7.53
C PHE A 56 -1.31 4.65 -8.82
N SER A 57 -0.67 3.50 -9.03
CA SER A 57 -0.80 2.70 -10.26
C SER A 57 -2.21 2.17 -10.51
N ILE A 58 -3.00 1.97 -9.44
CA ILE A 58 -4.37 1.42 -9.51
C ILE A 58 -5.42 2.35 -8.92
N GLY A 59 -5.07 3.61 -8.63
CA GLY A 59 -6.00 4.58 -8.06
C GLY A 59 -6.46 4.25 -6.63
N ALA A 60 -5.63 3.58 -5.82
CA ALA A 60 -5.94 3.19 -4.44
C ALA A 60 -5.90 4.39 -3.46
N SER A 61 -6.82 5.34 -3.62
CA SER A 61 -6.82 6.64 -2.94
C SER A 61 -6.87 6.54 -1.41
N LYS A 62 -7.69 5.64 -0.85
CA LYS A 62 -7.78 5.44 0.60
C LYS A 62 -6.48 4.92 1.20
N MET A 63 -5.89 3.90 0.56
CA MET A 63 -4.60 3.35 0.98
C MET A 63 -3.48 4.40 0.87
N ASN A 64 -3.49 5.24 -0.17
CA ASN A 64 -2.56 6.35 -0.34
C ASN A 64 -2.70 7.44 0.76
N ASN A 65 -3.93 7.73 1.20
CA ASN A 65 -4.15 8.65 2.32
C ASN A 65 -3.55 8.11 3.61
N GLU A 66 -3.76 6.83 3.92
CA GLU A 66 -3.17 6.20 5.12
C GLU A 66 -1.64 6.11 5.02
N CYS A 67 -1.09 5.86 3.82
CA CYS A 67 0.35 5.95 3.59
C CYS A 67 0.87 7.37 3.91
N THR A 68 0.17 8.41 3.47
CA THR A 68 0.54 9.81 3.75
C THR A 68 0.50 10.10 5.25
N SER A 69 -0.54 9.65 5.95
CA SER A 69 -0.63 9.79 7.42
C SER A 69 0.51 9.07 8.14
N PHE A 70 0.92 7.88 7.70
CA PHE A 70 2.06 7.17 8.27
C PHE A 70 3.37 7.94 8.09
N ARG A 71 3.60 8.49 6.88
CA ARG A 71 4.80 9.28 6.58
C ARG A 71 4.88 10.54 7.44
N ASN A 72 3.75 11.21 7.66
CA ASN A 72 3.68 12.35 8.59
C ASN A 72 4.08 11.94 10.01
N SER A 73 3.57 10.81 10.52
CA SER A 73 3.98 10.27 11.82
C SER A 73 5.47 9.90 11.87
N CYS A 74 6.07 9.47 10.76
CA CYS A 74 7.51 9.23 10.67
C CYS A 74 8.30 10.55 10.79
N GLY A 75 7.85 11.62 10.14
CA GLY A 75 8.46 12.94 10.23
C GLY A 75 8.36 13.59 11.62
N GLU A 76 7.33 13.21 12.39
CA GLU A 76 7.17 13.61 13.79
C GLU A 76 7.90 12.69 14.78
N GLU A 77 8.60 11.66 14.30
CA GLU A 77 9.21 10.59 15.12
C GLU A 77 8.20 9.92 16.08
N ASN A 78 6.93 9.89 15.69
CA ASN A 78 5.83 9.38 16.49
C ASN A 78 5.62 7.89 16.24
N ALA A 79 6.37 7.04 16.93
CA ALA A 79 6.31 5.58 16.76
C ALA A 79 4.91 4.99 17.01
N GLU A 80 4.15 5.55 17.95
CA GLU A 80 2.77 5.11 18.17
C GLU A 80 1.85 5.53 17.02
N GLY A 81 2.01 6.76 16.51
CA GLY A 81 1.35 7.26 15.32
C GLY A 81 1.62 6.38 14.10
N CYS A 82 2.88 6.00 13.87
CA CYS A 82 3.29 5.07 12.82
C CYS A 82 2.60 3.70 12.99
N ARG A 83 2.58 3.13 14.19
CA ARG A 83 1.89 1.85 14.43
C ARG A 83 0.39 1.93 14.15
N ARG A 84 -0.27 2.99 14.62
CA ARG A 84 -1.72 3.19 14.42
C ARG A 84 -2.06 3.35 12.94
N THR A 85 -1.33 4.20 12.22
CA THR A 85 -1.53 4.43 10.78
C THR A 85 -1.16 3.19 9.96
N PHE A 86 -0.13 2.44 10.34
CA PHE A 86 0.21 1.18 9.69
C PHE A 86 -0.91 0.12 9.77
N GLN A 87 -1.59 0.00 10.91
CA GLN A 87 -2.76 -0.87 11.01
C GLN A 87 -3.88 -0.45 10.05
N LYS A 88 -4.07 0.86 9.84
CA LYS A 88 -5.03 1.36 8.84
C LYS A 88 -4.61 1.04 7.41
N VAL A 89 -3.32 1.17 7.08
CA VAL A 89 -2.77 0.75 5.78
C VAL A 89 -3.08 -0.74 5.52
N LYS A 90 -2.81 -1.62 6.50
CA LYS A 90 -3.12 -3.06 6.40
C LYS A 90 -4.61 -3.32 6.19
N ARG A 91 -5.47 -2.59 6.91
CA ARG A 91 -6.93 -2.69 6.76
C ARG A 91 -7.39 -2.28 5.37
N GLU A 92 -6.96 -1.12 4.88
CA GLU A 92 -7.37 -0.64 3.55
C GLU A 92 -6.82 -1.54 2.44
N HIS A 93 -5.63 -2.11 2.61
CA HIS A 93 -5.07 -3.10 1.69
C HIS A 93 -5.96 -4.36 1.59
N ALA A 94 -6.39 -4.90 2.73
CA ALA A 94 -7.29 -6.06 2.77
C ALA A 94 -8.68 -5.74 2.15
N ILE A 95 -9.24 -4.57 2.45
CA ILE A 95 -10.52 -4.13 1.87
C ILE A 95 -10.41 -3.98 0.35
N LEU A 96 -9.34 -3.36 -0.13
CA LEU A 96 -9.09 -3.19 -1.56
C LEU A 96 -8.97 -4.54 -2.27
N ARG A 97 -8.27 -5.49 -1.65
CA ARG A 97 -8.15 -6.86 -2.14
C ARG A 97 -9.50 -7.54 -2.30
N GLN A 98 -10.31 -7.53 -1.24
CA GLN A 98 -11.64 -8.14 -1.28
C GLN A 98 -12.54 -7.52 -2.36
N LYS A 99 -12.50 -6.19 -2.53
CA LYS A 99 -13.29 -5.49 -3.55
C LYS A 99 -12.87 -5.84 -4.97
N LEU A 100 -11.57 -5.90 -5.23
CA LEU A 100 -11.07 -6.23 -6.56
C LEU A 100 -11.28 -7.71 -6.87
N GLU A 101 -11.05 -8.61 -5.91
CA GLU A 101 -11.39 -10.03 -6.07
C GLU A 101 -12.88 -10.21 -6.41
N SER A 102 -13.80 -9.48 -5.76
CA SER A 102 -15.23 -9.52 -6.10
C SER A 102 -15.60 -8.89 -7.45
N TYR A 103 -14.76 -8.00 -7.99
CA TYR A 103 -14.99 -7.33 -9.26
C TYR A 103 -14.56 -8.19 -10.46
N PHE A 104 -13.55 -9.05 -10.28
CA PHE A 104 -13.04 -9.96 -11.29
C PHE A 104 -13.63 -11.38 -11.22
N GLN A 105 -14.60 -11.63 -10.31
CA GLN A 105 -15.43 -12.85 -10.30
C GLN A 105 -16.61 -12.71 -11.25
#